data_AF-A0A6G1EKE4-F1
#
_entry.id   AF-A0A6G1EKE4-F1
#
_cell.length_a   1.000
_cell.length_b   1.000
_cell.length_c   1.000
_cell.angle_alpha   90.00
_cell.angle_beta   90.00
_cell.angle_gamma   90.00
#
_symmetry.space_group_name_H-M   'P 1'
#
loop_
_entity.id
_entity.type
_entity.pdbx_description
1 polymer ?
#
loop_
_entity_poly.entity_id
_entity_poly.type
_entity_poly.pdbx_seq_one_letter_code
_entity_poly.pdbx_strand_id
1 'polypeptide(L)'
;MTATLCREEHAKPEEGGAAGMSSAAGTSDAGLWVYKLKRDEQGAVVKHKARIVTKGYIQQQGIDYDEVFAPVARMESVRMLLAVAAQRGWLVHHMDVKSAFLNGELKEEVYVRQPPGFVAAGHEGKVLRLKKALYGLCQAPRAWNVKLDSSLCKLGFTRCASEHGMYTRNTATSAWCELGQFCSSTFVAA
;
A
#
# COMPACT_ATOMS: atom_id res chain seq x y z
N MET A 1 -7.65 -7.28 15.93
CA MET A 1 -6.80 -7.23 14.74
C MET A 1 -7.43 -8.14 13.72
N THR A 2 -7.81 -7.66 12.54
CA THR A 2 -8.22 -8.53 11.44
C THR A 2 -7.43 -8.09 10.21
N ALA A 3 -6.19 -8.55 10.12
CA ALA A 3 -5.56 -8.70 8.83
C ALA A 3 -6.12 -10.01 8.28
N THR A 4 -7.14 -9.94 7.43
CA THR A 4 -7.62 -11.11 6.70
C THR A 4 -6.55 -11.46 5.68
N LEU A 5 -5.52 -12.20 6.09
CA LEU A 5 -4.84 -13.11 5.18
C LEU A 5 -5.91 -14.12 4.79
N CYS A 6 -6.53 -13.94 3.62
CA CYS A 6 -7.36 -14.99 3.05
C CYS A 6 -6.46 -16.21 2.87
N ARG A 7 -6.74 -17.25 3.63
CA ARG A 7 -6.02 -18.52 3.63
C ARG A 7 -6.39 -19.26 2.35
N GLU A 8 -5.74 -18.92 1.25
CA GLU A 8 -5.71 -19.74 0.05
C GLU A 8 -4.32 -20.38 -0.01
N GLU A 9 -4.31 -21.67 0.35
CA GLU A 9 -3.12 -22.48 0.44
C GLU A 9 -2.82 -23.05 -0.95
N HIS A 10 -1.67 -22.68 -1.51
CA HIS A 10 -1.20 -23.22 -2.78
C HIS A 10 0.04 -24.08 -2.57
N ALA A 11 0.13 -25.18 -3.32
CA ALA A 11 1.33 -26.00 -3.38
C ALA A 11 2.48 -25.18 -3.99
N LYS A 12 3.69 -25.42 -3.51
CA LYS A 12 4.90 -24.86 -4.12
C LYS A 12 5.04 -25.46 -5.53
N PRO A 13 5.36 -24.69 -6.59
CA PRO A 13 5.69 -25.29 -7.88
C PRO A 13 6.90 -26.21 -7.70
N GLU A 14 6.80 -27.45 -8.19
CA GLU A 14 7.87 -28.44 -8.07
C GLU A 14 9.00 -28.12 -9.04
N GLU A 15 10.21 -27.91 -8.50
CA GLU A 15 11.46 -28.16 -9.22
C GLU A 15 12.33 -29.05 -8.32
N GLY A 16 12.73 -30.20 -8.87
CA GLY A 16 13.37 -31.29 -8.13
C GLY A 16 14.83 -31.04 -7.76
N GLY A 17 15.32 -31.90 -6.86
CA GLY A 17 16.75 -32.17 -6.68
C GLY A 17 17.50 -31.24 -5.72
N ALA A 18 18.09 -31.83 -4.69
CA ALA A 18 18.86 -31.14 -3.66
C ALA A 18 20.16 -30.51 -4.21
N ALA A 19 20.24 -29.18 -4.22
CA ALA A 19 21.42 -28.34 -3.96
C ALA A 19 21.12 -26.90 -4.39
N GLY A 20 21.27 -25.94 -3.47
CA GLY A 20 21.17 -24.51 -3.77
C GLY A 20 19.79 -23.91 -3.48
N MET A 21 19.77 -22.87 -2.64
CA MET A 21 18.59 -22.02 -2.39
C MET A 21 18.28 -21.14 -3.60
N SER A 22 18.04 -21.76 -4.76
CA SER A 22 17.45 -21.11 -5.92
C SER A 22 15.96 -20.90 -5.65
N SER A 23 15.53 -19.65 -5.67
CA SER A 23 14.15 -19.23 -5.50
C SER A 23 13.27 -19.84 -6.59
N ALA A 24 12.28 -20.64 -6.21
CA ALA A 24 11.15 -20.93 -7.10
C ALA A 24 10.55 -19.60 -7.58
N ALA A 25 10.41 -19.44 -8.90
CA ALA A 25 9.90 -18.23 -9.54
C ALA A 25 8.62 -17.71 -8.85
N GLY A 26 8.58 -16.43 -8.51
CA GLY A 26 7.42 -15.77 -7.90
C GLY A 26 7.25 -15.94 -6.38
N THR A 27 8.18 -16.63 -5.69
CA THR A 27 8.14 -16.73 -4.21
C THR A 27 8.98 -15.63 -3.57
N SER A 28 8.31 -14.59 -3.08
CA SER A 28 8.93 -13.61 -2.20
C SER A 28 9.35 -14.27 -0.88
N ASP A 29 10.58 -14.01 -0.45
CA ASP A 29 11.18 -14.58 0.74
C ASP A 29 10.38 -14.22 2.02
N ALA A 30 10.51 -15.02 3.09
CA ALA A 30 9.60 -15.05 4.24
C ALA A 30 9.23 -13.67 4.82
N GLY A 31 7.93 -13.46 5.08
CA GLY A 31 7.42 -12.25 5.72
C GLY A 31 7.99 -12.10 7.13
N LEU A 32 8.59 -10.94 7.44
CA LEU A 32 9.06 -10.63 8.78
C LEU A 32 7.98 -9.91 9.60
N TRP A 33 7.96 -10.22 10.89
CA TRP A 33 7.21 -9.43 11.85
C TRP A 33 7.99 -8.19 12.25
N VAL A 34 7.39 -7.02 12.02
CA VAL A 34 7.87 -5.74 12.54
C VAL A 34 7.01 -5.34 13.71
N TYR A 35 7.61 -5.30 14.88
CA TYR A 35 6.97 -4.87 16.12
C TYR A 35 7.31 -3.41 16.43
N LYS A 36 6.31 -2.64 16.85
CA LYS A 36 6.47 -1.26 17.28
C LYS A 36 5.60 -1.00 18.50
N LEU A 37 6.22 -0.50 19.56
CA LEU A 37 5.52 0.06 20.72
C LEU A 37 5.19 1.52 20.42
N LYS A 38 3.94 1.91 20.65
CA LYS A 38 3.56 3.32 20.72
C LYS A 38 3.51 3.73 22.18
N ARG A 39 4.25 4.77 22.52
CA ARG A 39 4.27 5.40 23.84
C ARG A 39 3.57 6.76 23.76
N ASP A 40 3.00 7.21 24.88
CA ASP A 40 2.51 8.58 25.04
C ASP A 40 3.67 9.54 25.37
N GLU A 41 3.34 10.81 25.60
CA GLU A 41 4.29 11.86 25.98
C GLU A 41 4.93 11.59 27.35
N GLN A 42 4.24 10.84 28.21
CA GLN A 42 4.68 10.43 29.55
C GLN A 42 5.52 9.13 29.51
N GLY A 43 5.71 8.53 28.33
CA GLY A 43 6.53 7.33 28.11
C GLY A 43 5.82 6.00 28.38
N ALA A 44 4.54 6.00 28.78
CA ALA A 44 3.75 4.81 29.04
C ALA A 44 3.31 4.15 27.72
N VAL A 45 3.21 2.82 27.72
CA VAL A 45 2.91 2.03 26.51
C VAL A 45 1.41 2.09 26.23
N VAL A 46 1.03 2.85 25.20
CA VAL A 46 -0.35 3.00 24.75
C VAL A 46 -0.78 1.86 23.84
N LYS A 47 0.13 1.35 22.98
CA LYS A 47 -0.25 0.34 21.98
C LYS A 47 0.91 -0.52 21.50
N HIS A 48 0.65 -1.82 21.41
CA HIS A 48 1.50 -2.78 20.72
C HIS A 48 1.05 -2.89 19.25
N LYS A 49 1.96 -2.66 18.31
CA LYS A 49 1.70 -2.78 16.87
C LYS A 49 2.60 -3.86 16.29
N ALA A 50 2.01 -4.86 15.64
CA ALA A 50 2.73 -5.83 14.81
C ALA A 50 2.30 -5.64 13.35
N ARG A 51 3.24 -5.81 12.41
CA ARG A 51 2.97 -5.83 10.98
C ARG A 51 3.78 -6.94 10.33
N ILE A 52 3.19 -7.62 9.35
CA ILE A 52 3.94 -8.47 8.43
C ILE A 52 4.46 -7.58 7.30
N VAL A 53 5.75 -7.69 7.02
CA VAL A 53 6.43 -6.95 5.96
C VAL A 53 7.18 -7.95 5.09
N THR A 54 7.06 -7.82 3.77
CA THR A 54 7.79 -8.63 2.80
C THR A 54 9.14 -7.98 2.48
N LYS A 55 10.10 -8.80 2.04
CA LYS A 55 11.42 -8.33 1.62
C LYS A 55 11.40 -7.93 0.14
N GLY A 56 10.79 -6.79 -0.20
CA GLY A 56 10.67 -6.38 -1.62
C GLY A 56 11.99 -6.12 -2.32
N TYR A 57 13.07 -5.82 -1.60
CA TYR A 57 14.41 -5.65 -2.18
C TYR A 57 14.96 -6.92 -2.85
N ILE A 58 14.34 -8.09 -2.61
CA ILE A 58 14.71 -9.38 -3.23
C ILE A 58 13.88 -9.61 -4.51
N GLN A 59 12.78 -8.89 -4.69
CA GLN A 59 11.91 -9.06 -5.86
C GLN A 59 12.61 -8.64 -7.14
N GLN A 60 12.37 -9.38 -8.21
CA GLN A 60 12.95 -9.14 -9.53
C GLN A 60 11.90 -8.56 -10.49
N GLN A 61 12.26 -7.45 -11.15
CA GLN A 61 11.42 -6.86 -12.19
C GLN A 61 11.29 -7.83 -13.38
N GLY A 62 10.07 -7.96 -13.91
CA GLY A 62 9.74 -8.90 -15.00
C GLY A 62 9.47 -10.33 -14.53
N ILE A 63 9.67 -10.64 -13.24
CA ILE A 63 9.30 -11.92 -12.62
C ILE A 63 8.22 -11.69 -11.55
N ASP A 64 8.54 -10.87 -10.55
CA ASP A 64 7.65 -10.62 -9.39
C ASP A 64 6.76 -9.39 -9.58
N TYR A 65 7.16 -8.46 -10.45
CA TYR A 65 6.40 -7.26 -10.79
C TYR A 65 6.87 -6.66 -12.13
N ASP A 66 5.97 -6.02 -12.86
CA ASP A 66 6.30 -5.32 -14.11
C ASP A 66 6.53 -3.82 -13.88
N GLU A 67 5.63 -3.18 -13.13
CA GLU A 67 5.59 -1.74 -12.93
C GLU A 67 5.33 -1.39 -11.46
N VAL A 68 6.05 -0.40 -10.94
CA VAL A 68 5.96 0.04 -9.53
C VAL A 68 5.62 1.51 -9.38
N PHE A 69 5.50 2.23 -10.49
CA PHE A 69 5.31 3.67 -10.48
C PHE A 69 3.95 4.05 -9.87
N ALA A 70 3.97 5.01 -8.96
CA ALA A 70 2.78 5.60 -8.37
C ALA A 70 2.97 7.13 -8.32
N PRO A 71 2.08 7.93 -8.93
CA PRO A 71 2.18 9.37 -8.87
C PRO A 71 1.94 9.88 -7.44
N VAL A 72 2.70 10.90 -7.05
CA VAL A 72 2.61 11.59 -5.77
C VAL A 72 2.48 13.08 -6.07
N ALA A 73 1.62 13.79 -5.33
CA ALA A 73 1.51 15.23 -5.49
C ALA A 73 2.82 15.92 -5.05
N ARG A 74 3.24 16.90 -5.85
CA ARG A 74 4.41 17.73 -5.57
C ARG A 74 4.10 18.67 -4.41
N MET A 75 5.12 18.93 -3.60
CA MET A 75 5.01 19.81 -2.45
C MET A 75 4.63 21.24 -2.87
N GLU A 76 5.14 21.67 -4.02
CA GLU A 76 4.89 22.98 -4.63
C GLU A 76 3.39 23.16 -4.91
N SER A 77 2.74 22.13 -5.48
CA SER A 77 1.33 22.15 -5.82
C SER A 77 0.44 22.13 -4.58
N VAL A 78 0.84 21.36 -3.56
CA VAL A 78 0.17 21.36 -2.25
C VAL A 78 0.25 22.73 -1.59
N ARG A 79 1.44 23.36 -1.58
CA ARG A 79 1.62 24.72 -1.06
C ARG A 79 0.83 25.75 -1.84
N MET A 80 0.79 25.64 -3.17
CA MET A 80 0.00 26.52 -4.02
C MET A 80 -1.49 26.40 -3.69
N LEU A 81 -2.02 25.18 -3.52
CA LEU A 81 -3.42 25.00 -3.12
C LEU A 81 -3.70 25.66 -1.77
N LEU A 82 -2.85 25.44 -0.77
CA LEU A 82 -3.01 26.03 0.56
C LEU A 82 -2.97 27.56 0.51
N ALA A 83 -2.11 28.15 -0.32
CA ALA A 83 -2.05 29.59 -0.52
C ALA A 83 -3.35 30.14 -1.14
N VAL A 84 -3.88 29.47 -2.17
CA VAL A 84 -5.15 29.83 -2.80
C VAL A 84 -6.32 29.66 -1.82
N ALA A 85 -6.33 28.57 -1.04
CA ALA A 85 -7.33 28.30 -0.03
C ALA A 85 -7.34 29.41 1.03
N ALA A 86 -6.17 29.81 1.54
CA ALA A 86 -6.04 30.90 2.49
C ALA A 86 -6.51 32.24 1.91
N GLN A 87 -6.18 32.53 0.64
CA GLN A 87 -6.60 33.77 -0.02
C GLN A 87 -8.12 33.83 -0.25
N ARG A 88 -8.75 32.68 -0.54
CA ARG A 88 -10.19 32.58 -0.84
C ARG A 88 -11.05 32.23 0.38
N GLY A 89 -10.45 32.03 1.55
CA GLY A 89 -11.14 31.60 2.75
C GLY A 89 -11.73 30.19 2.65
N TRP A 90 -11.12 29.29 1.88
CA TRP A 90 -11.57 27.91 1.75
C TRP A 90 -11.20 27.08 3.00
N LEU A 91 -12.06 26.12 3.33
CA LEU A 91 -11.84 25.21 4.45
C LEU A 91 -10.90 24.09 4.01
N VAL A 92 -9.77 23.95 4.72
CA VAL A 92 -8.81 22.88 4.44
C VAL A 92 -9.07 21.68 5.34
N HIS A 93 -9.24 20.51 4.74
CA HIS A 93 -9.38 19.23 5.40
C HIS A 93 -8.13 18.37 5.19
N HIS A 94 -7.68 17.70 6.24
CA HIS A 94 -6.56 16.77 6.18
C HIS A 94 -7.02 15.37 6.60
N MET A 95 -6.70 14.35 5.80
CA MET A 95 -7.11 12.97 6.04
C MET A 95 -5.92 12.03 5.89
N ASP A 96 -5.78 11.09 6.83
CA ASP A 96 -4.80 9.99 6.75
C ASP A 96 -5.53 8.64 6.69
N VAL A 97 -5.33 7.91 5.60
CA VAL A 97 -5.92 6.59 5.38
C VAL A 97 -5.11 5.52 6.11
N LYS A 98 -5.73 4.94 7.13
CA LYS A 98 -5.12 3.83 7.87
C LYS A 98 -4.89 2.63 6.95
N SER A 99 -3.68 2.10 7.01
CA SER A 99 -3.29 0.87 6.32
C SER A 99 -3.48 0.93 4.79
N ALA A 100 -3.19 2.08 4.17
CA ALA A 100 -3.40 2.34 2.74
C ALA A 100 -2.98 1.18 1.81
N PHE A 101 -1.76 0.65 1.93
CA PHE A 101 -1.30 -0.46 1.09
C PHE A 101 -2.15 -1.73 1.24
N LEU A 102 -2.64 -2.03 2.44
CA LEU A 102 -3.50 -3.20 2.67
C LEU A 102 -4.89 -3.06 2.04
N ASN A 103 -5.23 -1.90 1.49
CA ASN A 103 -6.44 -1.68 0.70
C ASN A 103 -6.19 -1.84 -0.80
N GLY A 104 -4.92 -1.82 -1.25
CA GLY A 104 -4.54 -2.04 -2.64
C GLY A 104 -4.67 -3.51 -3.02
N GLU A 105 -5.27 -3.76 -4.18
CA GLU A 105 -5.38 -5.09 -4.77
C GLU A 105 -4.16 -5.34 -5.66
N LEU A 106 -3.54 -6.52 -5.52
CA LEU A 106 -2.41 -6.92 -6.38
C LEU A 106 -2.96 -7.44 -7.70
N LYS A 107 -2.37 -6.99 -8.82
CA LYS A 107 -2.67 -7.55 -10.14
C LYS A 107 -1.85 -8.81 -10.39
N GLU A 108 -0.63 -8.80 -9.86
CA GLU A 108 0.36 -9.86 -10.00
C GLU A 108 0.13 -10.95 -8.95
N GLU A 109 0.45 -12.20 -9.29
CA GLU A 109 0.41 -13.30 -8.33
C GLU A 109 1.69 -13.30 -7.48
N VAL A 110 1.56 -12.88 -6.22
CA VAL A 110 2.68 -12.86 -5.28
C VAL A 110 2.48 -13.92 -4.21
N TYR A 111 3.48 -14.79 -4.05
CA TYR A 111 3.51 -15.79 -3.00
C TYR A 111 4.53 -15.41 -1.94
N VAL A 112 4.18 -15.60 -0.68
CA VAL A 112 5.09 -15.39 0.47
C VAL A 112 5.18 -16.65 1.31
N ARG A 113 6.36 -16.93 1.86
CA ARG A 113 6.46 -17.99 2.87
C ARG A 113 5.66 -17.62 4.12
N GLN A 114 5.14 -18.65 4.79
CA GLN A 114 4.41 -18.48 6.04
C GLN A 114 5.30 -17.78 7.08
N PRO A 115 4.82 -16.69 7.72
CA PRO A 115 5.62 -16.00 8.71
C PRO A 115 5.76 -16.84 9.98
N PRO A 116 6.83 -16.66 10.76
CA PRO A 116 7.03 -17.37 12.03
C PRO A 116 5.80 -17.21 12.95
N GLY A 117 5.38 -18.30 13.59
CA GLY A 117 4.19 -18.33 14.45
C GLY A 117 2.85 -18.39 13.71
N PHE A 118 2.85 -18.39 12.37
CA PHE A 118 1.66 -18.58 11.54
C PHE A 118 1.76 -19.81 10.62
N VAL A 119 2.78 -20.65 10.83
CA VAL A 119 2.98 -21.88 10.07
C VAL A 119 1.92 -22.90 10.48
N ALA A 120 1.15 -23.39 9.52
CA ALA A 120 0.14 -24.42 9.76
C ALA A 120 0.79 -25.81 9.86
N ALA A 121 0.45 -26.54 10.94
CA ALA A 121 0.93 -27.91 11.15
C ALA A 121 0.52 -28.83 9.99
N GLY A 122 1.47 -29.64 9.50
CA GLY A 122 1.30 -30.51 8.32
C GLY A 122 1.35 -29.76 6.98
N HIS A 123 1.59 -28.45 7.01
CA HIS A 123 1.64 -27.58 5.83
C HIS A 123 2.87 -26.67 5.86
N GLU A 124 3.94 -27.08 6.54
CA GLU A 124 5.14 -26.27 6.77
C GLU A 124 5.82 -25.87 5.44
N GLY A 125 5.68 -26.69 4.40
CA GLY A 125 6.22 -26.42 3.06
C GLY A 125 5.35 -25.52 2.17
N LYS A 126 4.12 -25.18 2.58
CA LYS A 126 3.21 -24.35 1.78
C LYS A 126 3.56 -22.86 1.83
N VAL A 127 3.14 -22.15 0.78
CA VAL A 127 3.25 -20.70 0.67
C VAL A 127 1.86 -20.07 0.72
N LEU A 128 1.81 -18.78 1.10
CA LEU A 128 0.59 -17.98 1.14
C LEU A 128 0.52 -17.10 -0.10
N ARG A 129 -0.61 -17.14 -0.81
CA ARG A 129 -0.89 -16.19 -1.89
C ARG A 129 -1.40 -14.88 -1.31
N LEU A 130 -0.82 -13.77 -1.75
CA LEU A 130 -1.28 -12.44 -1.36
C LEU A 130 -2.43 -11.97 -2.26
N LYS A 131 -3.59 -11.70 -1.65
CA LYS A 131 -4.72 -11.04 -2.34
C LYS A 131 -4.63 -9.52 -2.34
N LYS A 132 -3.93 -8.96 -1.36
CA LYS A 132 -3.78 -7.51 -1.16
C LYS A 132 -2.31 -7.17 -1.00
N ALA A 133 -1.96 -5.95 -1.34
CA ALA A 133 -0.60 -5.47 -1.23
C ALA A 133 -0.17 -5.43 0.24
N LEU A 134 0.98 -6.02 0.54
CA LEU A 134 1.63 -5.94 1.84
C LEU A 134 2.69 -4.84 1.86
N TYR A 135 3.02 -4.39 3.07
CA TYR A 135 4.17 -3.52 3.26
C TYR A 135 5.44 -4.23 2.80
N GLY A 136 6.33 -3.46 2.17
CA GLY A 136 7.61 -3.96 1.71
C GLY A 136 7.60 -4.50 0.29
N LEU A 137 6.43 -4.74 -0.34
CA LEU A 137 6.35 -5.05 -1.77
C LEU A 137 6.69 -3.82 -2.61
N CYS A 138 7.47 -4.01 -3.67
CA CYS A 138 7.83 -2.93 -4.60
C CYS A 138 6.60 -2.34 -5.30
N GLN A 139 5.60 -3.17 -5.63
CA GLN A 139 4.37 -2.75 -6.32
C GLN A 139 3.27 -2.24 -5.39
N ALA A 140 3.44 -2.30 -4.06
CA ALA A 140 2.39 -1.88 -3.11
C ALA A 140 1.94 -0.41 -3.29
N PRO A 141 2.83 0.57 -3.53
CA PRO A 141 2.42 1.95 -3.78
C PRO A 141 1.52 2.10 -5.00
N ARG A 142 1.82 1.36 -6.08
CA ARG A 142 1.04 1.36 -7.31
C ARG A 142 -0.33 0.72 -7.11
N ALA A 143 -0.37 -0.45 -6.47
CA ALA A 143 -1.62 -1.14 -6.14
C ALA A 143 -2.57 -0.24 -5.33
N TRP A 144 -2.03 0.52 -4.38
CA TRP A 144 -2.79 1.52 -3.64
C TRP A 144 -3.25 2.68 -4.53
N ASN A 145 -2.37 3.25 -5.36
CA ASN A 145 -2.73 4.37 -6.23
C ASN A 145 -3.86 4.01 -7.21
N VAL A 146 -3.84 2.81 -7.80
CA VAL A 146 -4.92 2.31 -8.67
C VAL A 146 -6.24 2.21 -7.90
N LYS A 147 -6.20 1.68 -6.67
CA LYS A 147 -7.40 1.60 -5.82
C LYS A 147 -7.94 2.97 -5.47
N LEU A 148 -7.05 3.91 -5.15
CA LEU A 148 -7.38 5.28 -4.82
C LEU A 148 -8.02 6.00 -6.00
N ASP A 149 -7.36 6.00 -7.17
CA ASP A 149 -7.83 6.62 -8.41
C ASP A 149 -9.23 6.12 -8.77
N SER A 150 -9.44 4.80 -8.75
CA SER A 150 -10.77 4.22 -9.04
C SER A 150 -11.84 4.62 -8.01
N SER A 151 -11.46 4.85 -6.75
CA SER A 151 -12.37 5.26 -5.69
C SER A 151 -12.74 6.75 -5.82
N LEU A 152 -11.76 7.61 -6.10
CA LEU A 152 -11.97 9.04 -6.33
C LEU A 152 -12.78 9.29 -7.60
N CYS A 153 -12.48 8.59 -8.68
CA CYS A 153 -13.26 8.67 -9.93
C CYS A 153 -14.74 8.30 -9.70
N LYS A 154 -15.03 7.27 -8.90
CA LYS A 154 -16.41 6.90 -8.52
C LYS A 154 -17.13 7.97 -7.69
N LEU A 155 -16.37 8.77 -6.94
CA LEU A 155 -16.89 9.92 -6.19
C LEU A 155 -17.04 11.18 -7.05
N GLY A 156 -16.73 11.11 -8.35
CA GLY A 156 -16.86 12.21 -9.30
C GLY A 156 -15.65 13.14 -9.38
N PHE A 157 -14.50 12.71 -8.86
CA PHE A 157 -13.24 13.44 -9.04
C PHE A 157 -12.60 13.10 -10.38
N THR A 158 -11.90 14.07 -10.94
CA THR A 158 -11.13 13.92 -12.17
C THR A 158 -9.66 14.16 -11.87
N ARG A 159 -8.80 13.25 -12.32
CA ARG A 159 -7.35 13.39 -12.17
C ARG A 159 -6.82 14.52 -13.06
N CYS A 160 -5.95 15.35 -12.50
CA CYS A 160 -5.31 16.44 -13.25
C CYS A 160 -4.29 15.88 -14.26
N ALA A 161 -4.35 16.36 -15.51
CA ALA A 161 -3.47 15.89 -16.58
C ALA A 161 -2.02 16.39 -16.43
N SER A 162 -1.83 17.59 -15.91
CA SER A 162 -0.48 18.16 -15.67
C SER A 162 0.19 17.58 -14.44
N GLU A 163 -0.58 17.07 -13.48
CA GLU A 163 -0.06 16.49 -12.25
C GLU A 163 -0.93 15.33 -11.76
N HIS A 164 -0.45 14.11 -12.00
CA HIS A 164 -1.21 12.89 -11.75
C HIS A 164 -1.43 12.57 -10.25
N GLY A 165 -0.83 13.35 -9.35
CA GLY A 165 -1.11 13.32 -7.92
C GLY A 165 -2.29 14.20 -7.49
N MET A 166 -2.84 15.04 -8.38
CA MET A 166 -3.88 16.02 -8.05
C MET A 166 -5.24 15.58 -8.61
N TYR A 167 -6.30 15.84 -7.87
CA TYR A 167 -7.68 15.60 -8.31
C TYR A 167 -8.52 16.86 -8.16
N THR A 168 -9.50 17.03 -9.04
CA THR A 168 -10.41 18.17 -9.01
C THR A 168 -11.84 17.66 -9.14
N ARG A 169 -12.77 18.34 -8.47
CA ARG A 169 -14.19 18.08 -8.62
C ARG A 169 -14.96 19.39 -8.64
N ASN A 170 -15.56 19.68 -9.79
CA ASN A 170 -16.44 20.83 -9.92
C ASN A 170 -17.83 20.45 -9.37
N THR A 171 -18.27 21.13 -8.32
CA THR A 171 -19.67 21.07 -7.87
C THR A 171 -20.31 22.45 -8.04
N ALA A 172 -21.60 22.50 -8.35
CA ALA A 172 -22.34 23.72 -8.71
C ALA A 172 -22.36 24.81 -7.61
N THR A 173 -22.01 24.46 -6.36
CA THR A 173 -22.10 25.35 -5.19
C THR A 173 -20.75 25.66 -4.53
N SER A 174 -19.66 25.01 -4.95
CA SER A 174 -18.31 25.14 -4.35
C SER A 174 -17.29 24.38 -5.21
N ALA A 175 -16.15 25.01 -5.54
CA ALA A 175 -15.04 24.30 -6.15
C ALA A 175 -14.34 23.48 -5.06
N TRP A 176 -14.43 22.16 -5.12
CA TRP A 176 -13.68 21.26 -4.25
C TRP A 176 -12.41 20.83 -4.98
N CYS A 177 -11.26 21.09 -4.38
CA CYS A 177 -9.98 20.60 -4.88
C CYS A 177 -9.46 19.56 -3.88
N GLU A 178 -9.63 18.27 -4.18
CA GLU A 178 -9.02 17.20 -3.38
C GLU A 178 -7.60 16.92 -3.88
N LEU A 179 -6.58 17.19 -3.06
CA LEU A 179 -5.22 16.74 -3.33
C LEU A 179 -5.13 15.24 -3.09
N GLY A 180 -4.65 14.54 -4.11
CA GLY A 180 -4.19 13.17 -4.00
C GLY A 180 -2.81 13.11 -3.34
N GLN A 181 -2.71 12.15 -2.42
CA GLN A 181 -1.50 11.41 -2.06
C GLN A 181 -0.21 12.23 -1.84
N PHE A 182 -0.04 12.72 -0.61
CA PHE A 182 1.17 13.41 -0.14
C PHE A 182 2.29 12.45 0.31
N CYS A 183 1.95 11.23 0.73
CA CYS A 183 2.92 10.20 1.12
C CYS A 183 2.17 8.90 1.39
N SER A 184 1.89 8.09 0.37
CA SER A 184 1.24 6.77 0.46
C SER A 184 -0.14 6.64 1.15
N SER A 185 -0.56 7.54 2.04
CA SER A 185 -1.82 7.46 2.80
C SER A 185 -2.44 8.82 3.17
N THR A 186 -1.76 9.93 2.94
CA THR A 186 -2.19 11.26 3.40
C THR A 186 -2.78 12.12 2.27
N PHE A 187 -3.86 12.83 2.59
CA PHE A 187 -4.67 13.68 1.69
C PHE A 187 -4.89 15.05 2.31
N VAL A 188 -4.94 16.08 1.46
CA VAL A 188 -5.29 17.45 1.84
C VAL A 188 -6.34 17.94 0.85
N ALA A 189 -7.47 18.45 1.31
CA ALA A 189 -8.54 18.96 0.45
C ALA A 189 -8.83 20.40 0.84
N ALA A 190 -9.16 21.25 -0.13
CA ALA A 190 -9.55 22.65 0.08
C ALA A 190 -10.74 23.02 -0.80
#